data_AF-A0A662A9K5-F1
#
_entry.id   AF-A0A662A9K5-F1
#
_cell.length_a   1.000
_cell.length_b   1.000
_cell.length_c   1.000
_cell.angle_alpha   90.00
_cell.angle_beta   90.00
_cell.angle_gamma   90.00
#
_symmetry.space_group_name_H-M   'P 1'
#
loop_
_entity.id
_entity.type
_entity.pdbx_description
1 polymer ?
#
loop_
_entity_poly.entity_id
_entity_poly.type
_entity_poly.pdbx_seq_one_letter_code
_entity_poly.pdbx_strand_id
1 'polypeptide(L)'
;YDIVKDFFYLLKPILFIIIGYYLVKKIKNKAFLFKLIIYSAVFFAFLHLIKVMSFLFENPFDINRLRNFAGKSNYIEMLALLLLFLNLGPSNFQITRYTRIFKYLILCSFILYFSRTMFVGVLILFLSIKGYLKFNRRGLIYTTAIITAILLFYVYLFSIEIDRDKPGISTIFYKIKIAPSEIFSSEIDRNNAESLWDHWRGYEALKAFEQLKDTPYYSGLIFGKGLGSLVDLGFVAPLNEEGMQYVSPLHNGYAFIMYKAGFTGIVFFLIFILYLYLQAYKKFHNINFYLINNSLSGIAIYYIFTTLIINGIYNQSDIITIILGGLIFFQKHFSSKEI
;
A
#
# COMPACT_ATOMS: atom_id res chain seq x y z
N TYR A 1 8.79 25.05 10.67
CA TYR A 1 9.10 23.60 10.74
C TYR A 1 8.25 22.81 9.75
N ASP A 2 6.91 22.91 9.80
CA ASP A 2 6.01 22.07 8.98
C ASP A 2 6.13 22.25 7.47
N ILE A 3 6.44 23.45 6.97
CA ILE A 3 6.68 23.68 5.53
C ILE A 3 7.84 22.80 5.03
N VAL A 4 8.95 22.76 5.77
CA VAL A 4 10.14 21.96 5.43
C VAL A 4 9.80 20.47 5.53
N LYS A 5 9.08 20.06 6.58
CA LYS A 5 8.61 18.67 6.77
C LYS A 5 7.78 18.21 5.57
N ASP A 6 6.78 18.98 5.18
CA ASP A 6 5.89 18.66 4.06
C ASP A 6 6.64 18.66 2.72
N PHE A 7 7.57 19.60 2.52
CA PHE A 7 8.39 19.63 1.31
C PHE A 7 9.14 18.32 1.11
N PHE A 8 9.88 17.85 2.13
CA PHE A 8 10.58 16.56 2.05
C PHE A 8 9.62 15.37 1.94
N TYR A 9 8.47 15.43 2.64
CA TYR A 9 7.46 14.37 2.60
C TYR A 9 6.86 14.19 1.20
N LEU A 10 6.51 15.28 0.52
CA LEU A 10 5.95 15.27 -0.84
C LEU A 10 7.02 15.06 -1.92
N LEU A 11 8.26 15.45 -1.66
CA LEU A 11 9.39 15.22 -2.58
C LEU A 11 9.89 13.77 -2.53
N LYS A 12 9.67 13.05 -1.42
CA LYS A 12 10.12 11.67 -1.20
C LYS A 12 9.83 10.74 -2.37
N PRO A 13 8.61 10.67 -2.95
CA PRO A 13 8.34 9.75 -4.06
C PRO A 13 9.22 9.99 -5.28
N ILE A 14 9.45 11.25 -5.63
CA ILE A 14 10.27 11.65 -6.78
C ILE A 14 11.71 11.20 -6.55
N LEU A 15 12.26 11.49 -5.36
CA LEU A 15 13.61 11.07 -4.99
C LEU A 15 13.74 9.54 -5.01
N PHE A 16 12.74 8.82 -4.50
CA PHE A 16 12.77 7.36 -4.43
C PHE A 16 12.74 6.72 -5.83
N ILE A 17 11.95 7.25 -6.77
CA ILE A 17 11.97 6.83 -8.17
C ILE A 17 13.34 7.07 -8.79
N ILE A 18 13.92 8.25 -8.59
CA ILE A 18 15.25 8.61 -9.12
C ILE A 18 16.32 7.68 -8.57
N ILE A 19 16.35 7.47 -7.25
CA ILE A 19 17.28 6.57 -6.56
C ILE A 19 17.14 5.16 -7.12
N GLY A 20 15.92 4.63 -7.19
CA GLY A 20 15.66 3.29 -7.74
C GLY A 20 16.15 3.12 -9.16
N TYR A 21 15.88 4.10 -10.03
CA TYR A 21 16.31 4.11 -11.41
C TYR A 21 17.84 4.04 -11.54
N TYR A 22 18.56 4.92 -10.83
CA TYR A 22 20.02 5.01 -10.93
C TYR A 22 20.74 3.84 -10.25
N LEU A 23 20.23 3.36 -9.11
CA LEU A 23 20.76 2.16 -8.46
C LEU A 23 20.71 0.97 -9.41
N VAL A 24 19.53 0.69 -10.01
CA VAL A 24 19.39 -0.44 -10.94
C VAL A 24 20.20 -0.24 -12.20
N LYS A 25 20.34 1.00 -12.70
CA LYS A 25 21.20 1.31 -13.85
C LYS A 25 22.66 0.89 -13.62
N LYS A 26 23.22 1.17 -12.44
CA LYS A 26 24.63 0.88 -12.10
C LYS A 26 24.91 -0.60 -11.84
N ILE A 27 23.91 -1.37 -11.45
CA ILE A 27 24.07 -2.82 -11.20
C ILE A 27 24.36 -3.55 -12.52
N LYS A 28 25.55 -4.15 -12.65
CA LYS A 28 25.95 -4.93 -13.84
C LYS A 28 25.07 -6.18 -14.01
N ASN A 29 24.97 -7.01 -12.96
CA ASN A 29 24.16 -8.22 -12.98
C ASN A 29 22.74 -7.94 -12.47
N LYS A 30 21.77 -7.86 -13.37
CA LYS A 30 20.39 -7.53 -13.04
C LYS A 30 19.71 -8.57 -12.13
N ALA A 31 20.19 -9.82 -12.12
CA ALA A 31 19.73 -10.84 -11.17
C ALA A 31 20.02 -10.48 -9.71
N PHE A 32 21.04 -9.65 -9.44
CA PHE A 32 21.41 -9.22 -8.10
C PHE A 32 20.25 -8.55 -7.37
N LEU A 33 19.45 -7.71 -8.05
CA LEU A 33 18.32 -7.02 -7.43
C LEU A 33 17.27 -8.02 -6.91
N PHE A 34 16.93 -9.02 -7.71
CA PHE A 34 15.97 -10.05 -7.33
C PHE A 34 16.50 -10.89 -6.16
N LYS A 35 17.80 -11.24 -6.16
CA LYS A 35 18.44 -11.93 -5.02
C LYS A 35 18.41 -11.07 -3.75
N LEU A 36 18.71 -9.78 -3.86
CA LEU A 36 18.71 -8.84 -2.75
C LEU A 36 17.32 -8.75 -2.09
N ILE A 37 16.25 -8.62 -2.90
CA ILE A 37 14.87 -8.58 -2.40
C ILE A 37 14.54 -9.87 -1.63
N ILE A 38 14.87 -11.04 -2.20
CA ILE A 38 14.54 -12.33 -1.60
C ILE A 38 15.35 -12.58 -0.33
N TYR A 39 16.65 -12.34 -0.32
CA TYR A 39 17.46 -12.54 0.88
C TYR A 39 17.11 -11.54 1.98
N SER A 40 16.79 -10.29 1.63
CA SER A 40 16.29 -9.31 2.60
C SER A 40 14.95 -9.76 3.18
N ALA A 41 14.04 -10.27 2.36
CA ALA A 41 12.77 -10.82 2.83
C ALA A 41 12.95 -12.03 3.76
N VAL A 42 13.87 -12.95 3.46
CA VAL A 42 14.18 -14.08 4.34
C VAL A 42 14.71 -13.59 5.68
N PHE A 43 15.62 -12.62 5.67
CA PHE A 43 16.17 -12.02 6.89
C PHE A 43 15.08 -11.37 7.74
N PHE A 44 14.24 -10.52 7.15
CA PHE A 44 13.16 -9.87 7.90
C PHE A 44 12.09 -10.85 8.37
N ALA A 45 11.73 -11.84 7.55
CA ALA A 45 10.77 -12.86 7.94
C ALA A 45 11.28 -13.69 9.12
N PHE A 46 12.57 -14.03 9.14
CA PHE A 46 13.19 -14.70 10.27
C PHE A 46 13.12 -13.85 11.55
N LEU A 47 13.51 -12.57 11.49
CA LEU A 47 13.41 -11.66 12.64
C LEU A 47 11.96 -11.48 13.12
N HIS A 48 11.02 -11.36 12.20
CA HIS A 48 9.60 -11.23 12.53
C HIS A 48 9.08 -12.47 13.23
N LEU A 49 9.40 -13.67 12.74
CA LEU A 49 9.01 -14.93 13.39
C LEU A 49 9.61 -15.06 14.80
N ILE A 50 10.86 -14.62 15.02
CA ILE A 50 11.43 -14.57 16.37
C ILE A 50 10.59 -13.68 17.27
N LYS A 51 10.27 -12.45 16.85
CA LYS A 51 9.44 -11.53 17.64
C LYS A 51 8.06 -12.10 17.93
N VAL A 52 7.43 -12.75 16.94
CA VAL A 52 6.14 -13.41 17.13
C VAL A 52 6.26 -14.50 18.19
N MET A 53 7.26 -15.37 18.10
CA MET A 53 7.45 -16.44 19.08
C MET A 53 7.72 -15.88 20.48
N SER A 54 8.61 -14.89 20.62
CA SER A 54 8.87 -14.21 21.90
C SER A 54 7.59 -13.65 22.53
N PHE A 55 6.73 -12.99 21.74
CA PHE A 55 5.45 -12.49 22.24
C PHE A 55 4.53 -13.61 22.74
N LEU A 56 4.44 -14.71 21.99
CA LEU A 56 3.57 -15.85 22.32
C LEU A 56 4.05 -16.66 23.54
N PHE A 57 5.34 -16.59 23.88
CA PHE A 57 5.86 -17.19 25.12
C PHE A 57 5.44 -16.42 26.37
N GLU A 58 5.32 -15.10 26.27
CA GLU A 58 5.07 -14.23 27.43
C GLU A 58 3.61 -13.78 27.55
N ASN A 59 2.84 -13.85 26.47
CA ASN A 59 1.50 -13.28 26.41
C ASN A 59 0.50 -14.23 25.74
N PRO A 60 -0.79 -14.18 26.13
CA PRO A 60 -1.84 -14.85 25.38
C PRO A 60 -1.95 -14.28 23.96
N PHE A 61 -2.42 -15.11 23.03
CA PHE A 61 -2.58 -14.70 21.63
C PHE A 61 -3.62 -13.58 21.49
N ASP A 62 -3.15 -12.39 21.18
CA ASP A 62 -3.97 -11.24 20.79
C ASP A 62 -3.38 -10.58 19.54
N ILE A 63 -4.20 -10.43 18.50
CA ILE A 63 -3.75 -9.93 17.19
C ILE A 63 -3.30 -8.47 17.28
N ASN A 64 -3.97 -7.64 18.08
CA ASN A 64 -3.65 -6.22 18.16
C ASN A 64 -2.32 -5.99 18.89
N ARG A 65 -2.13 -6.64 20.05
CA ARG A 65 -0.92 -6.60 20.85
C ARG A 65 0.26 -7.21 20.09
N LEU A 66 0.07 -8.36 19.44
CA LEU A 66 1.10 -8.98 18.62
C LEU A 66 1.57 -8.03 17.51
N ARG A 67 0.66 -7.38 16.79
CA ARG A 67 1.01 -6.45 15.70
C ARG A 67 1.69 -5.19 16.20
N ASN A 68 1.35 -4.72 17.40
CA ASN A 68 2.03 -3.59 18.03
C ASN A 68 3.46 -3.96 18.46
N PHE A 69 3.70 -5.20 18.88
CA PHE A 69 5.02 -5.69 19.29
C PHE A 69 5.92 -6.12 18.12
N ALA A 70 5.42 -7.03 17.27
CA ALA A 70 6.21 -7.68 16.21
C ALA A 70 6.27 -6.86 14.91
N GLY A 71 5.31 -5.96 14.69
CA GLY A 71 5.19 -5.13 13.50
C GLY A 71 3.89 -5.38 12.72
N LYS A 72 3.55 -4.43 11.83
CA LYS A 72 2.24 -4.40 11.15
C LYS A 72 2.27 -4.85 9.69
N SER A 73 3.43 -4.82 9.02
CA SER A 73 3.59 -5.17 7.60
C SER A 73 5.06 -5.12 7.16
N ASN A 74 5.39 -5.85 6.08
CA ASN A 74 6.67 -5.73 5.39
C ASN A 74 6.51 -5.82 3.86
N TYR A 75 6.79 -4.72 3.15
CA TYR A 75 6.69 -4.66 1.69
C TYR A 75 7.76 -5.50 0.97
N ILE A 76 8.94 -5.68 1.55
CA ILE A 76 10.01 -6.50 0.95
C ILE A 76 9.57 -7.96 0.92
N GLU A 77 8.95 -8.45 1.99
CA GLU A 77 8.37 -9.80 2.04
C GLU A 77 7.25 -9.98 1.00
N MET A 78 6.37 -8.99 0.87
CA MET A 78 5.32 -8.98 -0.16
C MET A 78 5.88 -9.15 -1.58
N LEU A 79 6.90 -8.37 -1.89
CA LEU A 79 7.54 -8.38 -3.21
C LEU A 79 8.30 -9.68 -3.43
N ALA A 80 9.01 -10.20 -2.43
CA ALA A 80 9.69 -11.48 -2.52
C ALA A 80 8.71 -12.64 -2.73
N LEU A 81 7.55 -12.64 -2.08
CA LEU A 81 6.50 -13.62 -2.33
C LEU A 81 6.04 -13.56 -3.78
N LEU A 82 5.75 -12.37 -4.32
CA LEU A 82 5.36 -12.22 -5.72
C LEU A 82 6.43 -12.78 -6.65
N LEU A 83 7.70 -12.45 -6.43
CA LEU A 83 8.82 -12.96 -7.24
C LEU A 83 8.92 -14.49 -7.20
N LEU A 84 8.80 -15.09 -6.00
CA LEU A 84 8.90 -16.54 -5.80
C LEU A 84 7.68 -17.32 -6.32
N PHE A 85 6.47 -16.78 -6.20
CA PHE A 85 5.25 -17.46 -6.66
C PHE A 85 5.06 -17.35 -8.17
N LEU A 86 5.49 -16.23 -8.77
CA LEU A 86 5.39 -16.01 -10.20
C LEU A 86 6.63 -16.48 -10.97
N ASN A 87 7.66 -16.97 -10.27
CA ASN A 87 8.98 -17.32 -10.82
C ASN A 87 9.56 -16.16 -11.65
N LEU A 88 9.41 -14.92 -11.17
CA LEU A 88 9.90 -13.73 -11.87
C LEU A 88 11.40 -13.58 -11.66
N GLY A 89 12.14 -13.52 -12.76
CA GLY A 89 13.58 -13.30 -12.77
C GLY A 89 14.15 -13.58 -14.16
N PRO A 90 15.41 -13.21 -14.41
CA PRO A 90 16.11 -13.62 -15.63
C PRO A 90 16.13 -15.15 -15.76
N SER A 91 16.17 -15.70 -16.98
CA SER A 91 16.09 -17.15 -17.24
C SER A 91 17.11 -18.01 -16.48
N ASN A 92 18.25 -17.44 -16.07
CA ASN A 92 19.29 -18.10 -15.27
C ASN A 92 19.12 -17.87 -13.75
N PHE A 93 17.95 -17.38 -13.32
CA PHE A 93 17.66 -17.09 -11.92
C PHE A 93 17.27 -18.37 -11.16
N GLN A 94 18.27 -19.21 -10.89
CA GLN A 94 18.16 -20.21 -9.84
C GLN A 94 18.69 -19.58 -8.55
N ILE A 95 17.82 -19.31 -7.59
CA ILE A 95 18.20 -18.68 -6.32
C ILE A 95 19.11 -19.64 -5.55
N THR A 96 18.61 -20.85 -5.24
CA THR A 96 19.30 -21.96 -4.57
C THR A 96 18.42 -23.22 -4.60
N ARG A 97 18.91 -24.37 -4.10
CA ARG A 97 18.09 -25.55 -3.73
C ARG A 97 17.05 -25.28 -2.62
N TYR A 98 17.10 -24.12 -1.97
CA TYR A 98 16.29 -23.77 -0.79
C TYR A 98 15.12 -22.85 -1.11
N THR A 99 14.81 -22.61 -2.38
CA THR A 99 13.71 -21.74 -2.84
C THR A 99 12.38 -22.08 -2.17
N ARG A 100 12.10 -23.38 -2.00
CA ARG A 100 10.90 -23.88 -1.32
C ARG A 100 10.85 -23.47 0.15
N ILE A 101 11.98 -23.56 0.87
CA ILE A 101 12.08 -23.18 2.28
C ILE A 101 11.87 -21.68 2.43
N PHE A 102 12.55 -20.86 1.62
CA PHE A 102 12.39 -19.40 1.64
C PHE A 102 10.95 -19.00 1.37
N LYS A 103 10.30 -19.64 0.40
CA LYS A 103 8.89 -19.39 0.06
C LYS A 103 7.97 -19.63 1.25
N TYR A 104 8.09 -20.77 1.94
CA TYR A 104 7.23 -21.08 3.09
C TYR A 104 7.56 -20.24 4.32
N LEU A 105 8.84 -19.94 4.57
CA LEU A 105 9.27 -19.08 5.66
C LEU A 105 8.69 -17.67 5.51
N ILE A 106 8.84 -17.06 4.32
CA ILE A 106 8.29 -15.74 4.04
C ILE A 106 6.75 -15.78 4.07
N LEU A 107 6.12 -16.84 3.55
CA LEU A 107 4.66 -16.96 3.58
C LEU A 107 4.11 -17.01 5.01
N CYS A 108 4.76 -17.78 5.89
CA CYS A 108 4.38 -17.88 7.29
C CYS A 108 4.49 -16.52 7.99
N SER A 109 5.64 -15.85 7.85
CA SER A 109 5.85 -14.50 8.38
C SER A 109 4.82 -13.51 7.83
N PHE A 110 4.58 -13.53 6.51
CA PHE A 110 3.65 -12.64 5.83
C PHE A 110 2.22 -12.74 6.39
N ILE A 111 1.75 -13.97 6.63
CA ILE A 111 0.42 -14.22 7.20
C ILE A 111 0.31 -13.66 8.62
N LEU A 112 1.38 -13.81 9.42
CA LEU A 112 1.41 -13.39 10.83
C LEU A 112 1.48 -11.86 11.03
N TYR A 113 1.68 -11.06 9.98
CA TYR A 113 1.47 -9.60 10.09
C TYR A 113 -0.01 -9.22 10.21
N PHE A 114 -0.94 -10.12 9.82
CA PHE A 114 -2.39 -9.89 9.82
C PHE A 114 -2.79 -8.56 9.14
N SER A 115 -2.16 -8.25 8.00
CA SER A 115 -2.33 -6.97 7.32
C SER A 115 -3.25 -7.05 6.12
N ARG A 116 -4.50 -6.59 6.28
CA ARG A 116 -5.54 -6.53 5.23
C ARG A 116 -5.02 -5.89 3.93
N THR A 117 -4.34 -4.75 4.05
CA THR A 117 -3.82 -3.99 2.90
C THR A 117 -2.72 -4.75 2.15
N MET A 118 -1.88 -5.51 2.86
CA MET A 118 -0.82 -6.30 2.24
C MET A 118 -1.37 -7.50 1.46
N PHE A 119 -2.38 -8.20 2.00
CA PHE A 119 -3.05 -9.29 1.27
C PHE A 119 -3.69 -8.79 -0.02
N VAL A 120 -4.43 -7.68 0.04
CA VAL A 120 -5.01 -7.05 -1.16
C VAL A 120 -3.90 -6.58 -2.11
N GLY A 121 -2.79 -6.05 -1.58
CA GLY A 121 -1.63 -5.66 -2.38
C GLY A 121 -1.01 -6.80 -3.18
N VAL A 122 -0.78 -7.97 -2.54
CA VAL A 122 -0.32 -9.19 -3.23
C VAL A 122 -1.31 -9.58 -4.33
N LEU A 123 -2.61 -9.59 -4.02
CA LEU A 123 -3.65 -9.96 -4.98
C LEU A 123 -3.65 -9.03 -6.21
N ILE A 124 -3.67 -7.71 -6.00
CA ILE A 124 -3.63 -6.71 -7.07
C ILE A 124 -2.40 -6.89 -7.94
N LEU A 125 -1.22 -6.98 -7.33
CA LEU A 125 0.04 -7.11 -8.06
C LEU A 125 0.11 -8.44 -8.82
N PHE A 126 -0.30 -9.55 -8.19
CA PHE A 126 -0.34 -10.87 -8.84
C PHE A 126 -1.23 -10.88 -10.07
N LEU A 127 -2.48 -10.40 -9.93
CA LEU A 127 -3.45 -10.33 -11.03
C LEU A 127 -2.98 -9.40 -12.14
N SER A 128 -2.39 -8.26 -11.78
CA SER A 128 -1.87 -7.31 -12.75
C SER A 128 -0.70 -7.90 -13.54
N ILE A 129 0.28 -8.53 -12.87
CA ILE A 129 1.44 -9.14 -13.54
C ILE A 129 0.99 -10.23 -14.52
N LYS A 130 -0.03 -11.03 -14.17
CA LYS A 130 -0.66 -12.00 -15.07
C LYS A 130 -1.46 -11.36 -16.22
N GLY A 131 -1.79 -10.07 -16.12
CA GLY A 131 -2.53 -9.31 -17.14
C GLY A 131 -4.04 -9.39 -16.98
N TYR A 132 -4.55 -9.87 -15.83
CA TYR A 132 -5.98 -10.03 -15.57
C TYR A 132 -6.69 -8.73 -15.18
N LEU A 133 -5.94 -7.68 -14.82
CA LEU A 133 -6.49 -6.35 -14.53
C LEU A 133 -6.47 -5.40 -15.75
N LYS A 134 -6.11 -5.91 -16.93
CA LYS A 134 -6.23 -5.14 -18.18
C LYS A 134 -7.69 -5.05 -18.56
N PHE A 135 -8.11 -3.87 -19.00
CA PHE A 135 -9.42 -3.65 -19.63
C PHE A 135 -9.46 -4.33 -21.01
N ASN A 136 -9.73 -5.64 -21.01
CA ASN A 136 -10.00 -6.48 -22.17
C ASN A 136 -11.06 -7.53 -21.80
N ARG A 137 -11.59 -8.30 -22.77
CA ARG A 137 -12.67 -9.27 -22.51
C ARG A 137 -12.35 -10.24 -21.35
N ARG A 138 -11.14 -10.80 -21.32
CA ARG A 138 -10.72 -11.74 -20.26
C ARG A 138 -10.60 -11.04 -18.91
N GLY A 139 -9.96 -9.88 -18.88
CA GLY A 139 -9.77 -9.09 -17.67
C GLY A 139 -11.09 -8.58 -17.09
N LEU A 140 -12.05 -8.21 -17.94
CA LEU A 140 -13.40 -7.84 -17.52
C LEU A 140 -14.10 -9.03 -16.84
N ILE A 141 -14.03 -10.23 -17.43
CA ILE A 141 -14.61 -11.45 -16.82
C ILE A 141 -13.99 -11.70 -15.44
N TYR A 142 -12.67 -11.70 -15.32
CA TYR A 142 -12.00 -11.95 -14.04
C TYR A 142 -12.28 -10.86 -13.01
N THR A 143 -12.25 -9.59 -13.43
CA THR A 143 -12.50 -8.46 -12.53
C THR A 143 -13.94 -8.49 -12.03
N THR A 144 -14.93 -8.73 -12.90
CA THR A 144 -16.33 -8.90 -12.50
C THR A 144 -16.51 -10.09 -11.56
N ALA A 145 -15.90 -11.24 -11.86
CA ALA A 145 -15.98 -12.41 -10.98
C ALA A 145 -15.42 -12.12 -9.57
N ILE A 146 -14.28 -11.42 -9.48
CA ILE A 146 -13.68 -11.02 -8.21
C ILE A 146 -14.56 -10.02 -7.46
N ILE A 147 -15.10 -9.01 -8.13
CA ILE A 147 -16.01 -8.02 -7.52
C ILE A 147 -17.25 -8.74 -6.99
N THR A 148 -17.86 -9.63 -7.76
CA THR A 148 -19.01 -10.42 -7.32
C THR A 148 -18.67 -11.28 -6.11
N ALA A 149 -17.51 -11.94 -6.09
CA ALA A 149 -17.07 -12.73 -4.93
C ALA A 149 -16.90 -11.85 -3.68
N ILE A 150 -16.32 -10.66 -3.82
CA ILE A 150 -16.18 -9.69 -2.72
C ILE A 150 -17.56 -9.24 -2.22
N LEU A 151 -18.48 -8.90 -3.11
CA LEU A 151 -19.83 -8.47 -2.74
C LEU A 151 -20.60 -9.58 -2.01
N LEU A 152 -20.57 -10.81 -2.52
CA LEU A 152 -21.17 -11.96 -1.86
C LEU A 152 -20.56 -12.22 -0.49
N PHE A 153 -19.24 -12.06 -0.35
CA PHE A 153 -18.56 -12.19 0.94
C PHE A 153 -19.00 -11.11 1.92
N TYR A 154 -19.16 -9.85 1.49
CA TYR A 154 -19.71 -8.81 2.34
C TYR A 154 -21.17 -9.07 2.73
N VAL A 155 -22.02 -9.54 1.81
CA VAL A 155 -23.40 -9.96 2.13
C VAL A 155 -23.39 -11.01 3.24
N TYR A 156 -22.52 -12.01 3.14
CA TYR A 156 -22.32 -13.01 4.20
C TYR A 156 -21.84 -12.40 5.53
N LEU A 157 -20.84 -11.51 5.51
CA LEU A 157 -20.34 -10.86 6.74
C LEU A 157 -21.41 -10.00 7.43
N PHE A 158 -22.30 -9.37 6.66
CA PHE A 158 -23.42 -8.59 7.21
C PHE A 158 -24.60 -9.45 7.66
N SER A 159 -24.74 -10.69 7.17
CA SER A 159 -25.78 -11.61 7.64
C SER A 159 -25.46 -12.31 8.96
N ILE A 160 -24.21 -12.24 9.44
CA ILE A 160 -23.78 -12.84 10.71
C ILE A 160 -23.49 -11.77 11.77
N GLU A 161 -23.76 -12.12 13.03
CA GLU A 161 -23.34 -11.34 14.19
C GLU A 161 -21.86 -11.55 14.44
N ILE A 162 -21.07 -10.51 14.15
CA ILE A 162 -19.63 -10.50 14.38
C ILE A 162 -19.35 -9.45 15.44
N ASP A 163 -18.78 -9.90 16.54
CA ASP A 163 -18.47 -9.07 17.69
C ASP A 163 -16.97 -8.74 17.71
N ARG A 164 -16.65 -7.53 18.17
CA ARG A 164 -15.30 -6.98 18.26
C ARG A 164 -14.48 -7.73 19.32
N ASP A 165 -15.12 -8.07 20.43
CA ASP A 165 -14.45 -8.55 21.65
C ASP A 165 -14.24 -10.08 21.67
N LYS A 166 -14.74 -10.78 20.66
CA LYS A 166 -14.51 -12.23 20.53
C LYS A 166 -13.08 -12.51 20.05
N PRO A 167 -12.32 -13.36 20.76
CA PRO A 167 -10.94 -13.66 20.39
C PRO A 167 -10.84 -14.51 19.11
N GLY A 168 -9.70 -14.39 18.41
CA GLY A 168 -9.36 -15.24 17.27
C GLY A 168 -9.81 -14.70 15.91
N ILE A 169 -10.41 -15.56 15.08
CA ILE A 169 -10.76 -15.24 13.68
C ILE A 169 -11.92 -14.23 13.59
N SER A 170 -12.80 -14.19 14.59
CA SER A 170 -13.88 -13.19 14.69
C SER A 170 -13.36 -11.76 14.63
N THR A 171 -12.22 -11.48 15.29
CA THR A 171 -11.59 -10.15 15.25
C THR A 171 -11.14 -9.77 13.85
N ILE A 172 -10.67 -10.73 13.04
CA ILE A 172 -10.27 -10.50 11.65
C ILE A 172 -11.50 -10.20 10.79
N PHE A 173 -12.57 -10.99 10.94
CA PHE A 173 -13.80 -10.79 10.18
C PHE A 173 -14.52 -9.49 10.56
N TYR A 174 -14.52 -9.14 11.85
CA TYR A 174 -15.04 -7.86 12.34
C TYR A 174 -14.30 -6.71 11.64
N LYS A 175 -12.97 -6.76 11.64
CA LYS A 175 -12.16 -5.76 10.94
C LYS A 175 -12.47 -5.70 9.45
N ILE A 176 -12.63 -6.83 8.76
CA ILE A 176 -13.00 -6.78 7.33
C ILE A 176 -14.39 -6.16 7.16
N LYS A 177 -15.36 -6.49 8.02
CA LYS A 177 -16.72 -5.95 7.99
C LYS A 177 -16.75 -4.43 8.16
N ILE A 178 -15.97 -3.87 9.10
CA ILE A 178 -15.94 -2.42 9.36
C ILE A 178 -15.02 -1.64 8.39
N ALA A 179 -14.23 -2.31 7.55
CA ALA A 179 -13.25 -1.65 6.68
C ALA A 179 -13.83 -0.54 5.77
N PRO A 180 -15.05 -0.70 5.19
CA PRO A 180 -15.67 0.38 4.44
C PRO A 180 -16.08 1.56 5.31
N SER A 181 -16.70 1.32 6.48
CA SER A 181 -17.12 2.40 7.37
C SER A 181 -15.91 3.17 7.91
N GLU A 182 -14.79 2.49 8.17
CA GLU A 182 -13.51 3.10 8.58
C GLU A 182 -13.01 4.22 7.64
N ILE A 183 -13.41 4.17 6.36
CA ILE A 183 -13.00 5.12 5.32
C ILE A 183 -14.09 6.16 5.04
N PHE A 184 -15.36 5.74 5.02
CA PHE A 184 -16.47 6.54 4.52
C PHE A 184 -17.37 7.12 5.62
N SER A 185 -17.39 6.51 6.81
CA SER A 185 -18.10 7.08 7.97
C SER A 185 -17.18 8.03 8.72
N SER A 186 -17.74 9.15 9.14
CA SER A 186 -17.04 10.20 9.90
C SER A 186 -17.60 10.37 11.32
N GLU A 187 -18.60 9.56 11.68
CA GLU A 187 -19.18 9.56 13.01
C GLU A 187 -18.18 8.97 14.01
N ILE A 188 -17.76 9.81 14.96
CA ILE A 188 -16.85 9.43 16.03
C ILE A 188 -17.50 9.69 17.39
N ASP A 189 -17.36 8.74 18.30
CA ASP A 189 -17.63 8.97 19.71
C ASP A 189 -16.32 9.38 20.41
N ARG A 190 -16.27 10.61 20.92
CA ARG A 190 -15.08 11.15 21.60
C ARG A 190 -14.90 10.57 23.00
N ASN A 191 -15.98 10.06 23.61
CA ASN A 191 -15.95 9.47 24.94
C ASN A 191 -15.56 7.98 24.90
N ASN A 192 -15.56 7.37 23.71
CA ASN A 192 -15.19 6.00 23.50
C ASN A 192 -13.97 5.91 22.55
N ALA A 193 -12.78 5.77 23.15
CA ALA A 193 -11.53 5.67 22.41
C ALA A 193 -11.58 4.56 21.33
N GLU A 194 -12.26 3.46 21.59
CA GLU A 194 -12.35 2.34 20.67
C GLU A 194 -13.20 2.64 19.44
N SER A 195 -14.33 3.32 19.63
CA SER A 195 -15.19 3.81 18.55
C SER A 195 -14.53 4.92 17.73
N LEU A 196 -13.75 5.78 18.41
CA LEU A 196 -12.97 6.84 17.75
C LEU A 196 -12.00 6.28 16.71
N TRP A 197 -11.27 5.21 17.06
CA TRP A 197 -10.27 4.62 16.15
C TRP A 197 -10.87 3.91 14.94
N ASP A 198 -12.08 3.38 15.06
CA ASP A 198 -12.75 2.66 13.97
C ASP A 198 -13.07 3.59 12.79
N HIS A 199 -13.41 4.85 13.05
CA HIS A 199 -13.78 5.84 12.02
C HIS A 199 -12.77 6.99 11.85
N TRP A 200 -11.58 6.84 12.46
CA TRP A 200 -10.56 7.88 12.50
C TRP A 200 -10.20 8.44 11.10
N ARG A 201 -10.06 7.57 10.09
CA ARG A 201 -9.65 8.00 8.74
C ARG A 201 -10.74 8.80 8.03
N GLY A 202 -12.00 8.37 8.17
CA GLY A 202 -13.14 9.11 7.62
C GLY A 202 -13.32 10.47 8.30
N TYR A 203 -13.10 10.53 9.62
CA TYR A 203 -13.12 11.78 10.36
C TYR A 203 -12.01 12.76 9.94
N GLU A 204 -10.77 12.29 9.84
CA GLU A 204 -9.64 13.09 9.32
C GLU A 204 -9.94 13.67 7.95
N ALA A 205 -10.49 12.85 7.05
CA ALA A 205 -10.86 13.29 5.70
C ALA A 205 -11.97 14.34 5.74
N LEU A 206 -13.02 14.15 6.54
CA LEU A 206 -14.10 15.13 6.71
C LEU A 206 -13.54 16.48 7.14
N LYS A 207 -12.72 16.51 8.20
CA LYS A 207 -12.12 17.77 8.72
C LYS A 207 -11.27 18.47 7.69
N ALA A 208 -10.51 17.72 6.89
CA ALA A 208 -9.75 18.26 5.78
C ALA A 208 -10.66 18.95 4.75
N PHE A 209 -11.75 18.30 4.34
CA PHE A 209 -12.69 18.86 3.36
C PHE A 209 -13.48 20.07 3.88
N GLU A 210 -13.92 20.05 5.14
CA GLU A 210 -14.56 21.22 5.79
C GLU A 210 -13.64 22.43 5.73
N GLN A 211 -12.38 22.26 6.13
CA GLN A 211 -11.40 23.32 6.14
C GLN A 211 -11.01 23.82 4.75
N LEU A 212 -11.04 22.98 3.72
CA LEU A 212 -10.83 23.43 2.33
C LEU A 212 -11.96 24.32 1.84
N LYS A 213 -13.21 24.01 2.22
CA LYS A 213 -14.38 24.81 1.87
C LYS A 213 -14.40 26.17 2.57
N ASP A 214 -13.79 26.27 3.75
CA ASP A 214 -13.68 27.49 4.54
C ASP A 214 -12.62 28.49 4.02
N THR A 215 -12.06 28.25 2.83
CA THR A 215 -11.12 29.18 2.20
C THR A 215 -11.84 30.27 1.41
N PRO A 216 -11.28 31.48 1.29
CA PRO A 216 -11.86 32.54 0.46
C PRO A 216 -12.13 32.04 -0.96
N TYR A 217 -13.35 32.30 -1.45
CA TYR A 217 -13.83 31.89 -2.77
C TYR A 217 -13.71 30.39 -3.05
N TYR A 218 -13.69 29.54 -2.02
CA TYR A 218 -13.46 28.09 -2.13
C TYR A 218 -12.14 27.73 -2.85
N SER A 219 -11.17 28.64 -2.87
CA SER A 219 -9.89 28.50 -3.58
C SER A 219 -9.08 27.27 -3.12
N GLY A 220 -9.23 26.87 -1.87
CA GLY A 220 -8.64 25.66 -1.29
C GLY A 220 -9.10 24.38 -1.99
N LEU A 221 -10.31 24.33 -2.57
CA LEU A 221 -10.71 23.17 -3.38
C LEU A 221 -9.88 23.05 -4.66
N ILE A 222 -9.39 24.14 -5.22
CA ILE A 222 -8.61 24.09 -6.47
C ILE A 222 -7.13 23.89 -6.15
N PHE A 223 -6.58 24.69 -5.23
CA PHE A 223 -5.14 24.78 -4.97
C PHE A 223 -4.69 24.14 -3.66
N GLY A 224 -5.61 23.71 -2.81
CA GLY A 224 -5.31 23.24 -1.46
C GLY A 224 -4.96 24.40 -0.52
N LYS A 225 -4.55 24.06 0.70
CA LYS A 225 -4.02 25.00 1.70
C LYS A 225 -2.49 25.14 1.66
N GLY A 226 -1.81 24.42 0.77
CA GLY A 226 -0.36 24.51 0.59
C GLY A 226 0.47 23.77 1.64
N LEU A 227 1.79 23.91 1.53
CA LEU A 227 2.77 23.30 2.44
C LEU A 227 2.71 23.92 3.83
N GLY A 228 2.92 23.10 4.86
CA GLY A 228 2.90 23.54 6.27
C GLY A 228 1.51 23.68 6.88
N SER A 229 0.44 23.62 6.09
CA SER A 229 -0.95 23.61 6.59
C SER A 229 -1.21 22.37 7.45
N LEU A 230 -1.97 22.48 8.53
CA LEU A 230 -2.32 21.33 9.38
C LEU A 230 -3.83 21.23 9.51
N VAL A 231 -4.35 20.01 9.43
CA VAL A 231 -5.79 19.78 9.62
C VAL A 231 -6.09 19.93 11.11
N ASP A 232 -6.88 20.94 11.46
CA ASP A 232 -7.49 21.05 12.78
C ASP A 232 -8.58 19.98 13.00
N LEU A 233 -8.36 19.09 13.95
CA LEU A 233 -9.34 18.07 14.33
C LEU A 233 -10.52 18.66 15.12
N GLY A 234 -10.38 19.85 15.69
CA GLY A 234 -11.39 20.48 16.56
C GLY A 234 -11.45 19.90 17.97
N PHE A 235 -10.52 19.00 18.32
CA PHE A 235 -10.26 18.54 19.68
C PHE A 235 -8.84 17.96 19.77
N VAL A 236 -8.32 17.82 21.00
CA VAL A 236 -7.03 17.17 21.24
C VAL A 236 -7.23 15.66 21.22
N ALA A 237 -6.81 15.00 20.14
CA ALA A 237 -6.91 13.56 20.00
C ALA A 237 -5.73 12.85 20.70
N PRO A 238 -5.94 11.70 21.38
CA PRO A 238 -4.89 10.98 22.11
C PRO A 238 -3.98 10.19 21.15
N LEU A 239 -3.29 10.90 20.24
CA LEU A 239 -2.39 10.32 19.24
C LEU A 239 -0.97 10.06 19.78
N ASN A 240 -0.59 10.76 20.84
CA ASN A 240 0.67 10.70 21.58
C ASN A 240 0.40 11.03 23.06
N GLU A 241 1.44 11.00 23.90
CA GLU A 241 1.32 11.26 25.35
C GLU A 241 0.69 12.62 25.68
N GLU A 242 0.95 13.64 24.85
CA GLU A 242 0.42 15.01 25.03
C GLU A 242 -0.89 15.27 24.26
N GLY A 243 -1.30 14.33 23.40
CA GLY A 243 -2.36 14.53 22.42
C GLY A 243 -1.98 15.49 21.28
N MET A 244 -2.73 15.44 20.18
CA MET A 244 -2.57 16.32 19.02
C MET A 244 -3.91 16.79 18.49
N GLN A 245 -4.03 18.10 18.26
CA GLN A 245 -5.19 18.71 17.59
C GLN A 245 -4.94 18.97 16.09
N TYR A 246 -3.72 19.35 15.73
CA TYR A 246 -3.34 19.70 14.37
C TYR A 246 -2.51 18.58 13.74
N VAL A 247 -3.03 17.97 12.67
CA VAL A 247 -2.42 16.76 12.07
C VAL A 247 -2.02 16.94 10.60
N SER A 248 -0.86 16.37 10.26
CA SER A 248 -0.37 16.14 8.90
C SER A 248 0.84 15.18 8.99
N PRO A 249 0.88 14.09 8.20
CA PRO A 249 -0.02 13.71 7.11
C PRO A 249 -1.31 13.01 7.57
N LEU A 250 -2.29 12.88 6.66
CA LEU A 250 -3.53 12.11 6.89
C LEU A 250 -3.39 10.65 6.43
N HIS A 251 -4.20 9.76 6.98
CA HIS A 251 -4.23 8.36 6.56
C HIS A 251 -4.81 8.17 5.16
N ASN A 252 -5.86 8.92 4.82
CA ASN A 252 -6.42 8.93 3.47
C ASN A 252 -5.60 9.87 2.58
N GLY A 253 -4.86 9.30 1.65
CA GLY A 253 -3.97 10.03 0.76
C GLY A 253 -4.69 10.90 -0.26
N TYR A 254 -5.92 10.58 -0.65
CA TYR A 254 -6.71 11.46 -1.50
C TYR A 254 -7.09 12.73 -0.73
N ALA A 255 -7.56 12.59 0.51
CA ALA A 255 -7.83 13.72 1.38
C ALA A 255 -6.55 14.53 1.66
N PHE A 256 -5.41 13.86 1.87
CA PHE A 256 -4.13 14.53 2.05
C PHE A 256 -3.68 15.34 0.83
N ILE A 257 -3.68 14.74 -0.37
CA ILE A 257 -3.32 15.43 -1.62
C ILE A 257 -4.26 16.61 -1.85
N MET A 258 -5.57 16.40 -1.66
CA MET A 258 -6.57 17.44 -1.79
C MET A 258 -6.34 18.58 -0.80
N TYR A 259 -6.01 18.27 0.45
CA TYR A 259 -5.74 19.27 1.47
C TYR A 259 -4.49 20.11 1.15
N LYS A 260 -3.45 19.48 0.62
CA LYS A 260 -2.17 20.15 0.33
C LYS A 260 -2.16 20.90 -1.00
N ALA A 261 -2.72 20.31 -2.04
CA ALA A 261 -2.58 20.75 -3.42
C ALA A 261 -3.93 20.85 -4.17
N GLY A 262 -5.05 20.62 -3.50
CA GLY A 262 -6.39 20.74 -4.08
C GLY A 262 -6.64 19.76 -5.22
N PHE A 263 -7.63 20.10 -6.04
CA PHE A 263 -7.99 19.31 -7.21
C PHE A 263 -6.84 19.20 -8.21
N THR A 264 -6.02 20.25 -8.32
CA THR A 264 -4.85 20.23 -9.21
C THR A 264 -3.87 19.11 -8.85
N GLY A 265 -3.58 18.91 -7.55
CA GLY A 265 -2.75 17.81 -7.07
C GLY A 265 -3.32 16.43 -7.40
N ILE A 266 -4.64 16.25 -7.23
CA ILE A 266 -5.32 15.00 -7.56
C ILE A 266 -5.21 14.71 -9.06
N VAL A 267 -5.41 15.70 -9.92
CA VAL A 267 -5.28 15.54 -11.38
C VAL A 267 -3.87 15.09 -11.75
N PHE A 268 -2.82 15.74 -11.24
CA PHE A 268 -1.44 15.32 -11.52
C PHE A 268 -1.13 13.92 -11.02
N PHE A 269 -1.60 13.57 -9.82
CA PHE A 269 -1.48 12.21 -9.30
C PHE A 269 -2.17 11.20 -10.22
N LEU A 270 -3.41 11.45 -10.64
CA LEU A 270 -4.16 10.56 -11.53
C LEU A 270 -3.53 10.45 -12.92
N ILE A 271 -2.96 11.53 -13.47
CA ILE A 271 -2.21 11.49 -14.74
C ILE A 271 -0.99 10.57 -14.61
N PHE A 272 -0.24 10.69 -13.50
CA PHE A 272 0.91 9.82 -13.24
C PHE A 272 0.50 8.35 -13.13
N ILE A 273 -0.57 8.07 -12.37
CA ILE A 273 -1.11 6.72 -12.22
C ILE A 273 -1.61 6.17 -13.57
N LEU A 274 -2.32 6.97 -14.36
CA LEU A 274 -2.80 6.59 -15.68
C LEU A 274 -1.62 6.29 -16.61
N TYR A 275 -0.58 7.11 -16.60
CA TYR A 275 0.64 6.87 -17.37
C TYR A 275 1.28 5.51 -17.03
N LEU A 276 1.33 5.13 -15.74
CA LEU A 276 1.83 3.82 -15.32
C LEU A 276 0.89 2.68 -15.72
N TYR A 277 -0.42 2.87 -15.59
CA TYR A 277 -1.42 1.88 -15.98
C TYR A 277 -1.34 1.54 -17.46
N LEU A 278 -1.22 2.57 -18.31
CA LEU A 278 -1.18 2.45 -19.77
C LEU A 278 0.05 1.68 -20.29
N GLN A 279 1.10 1.49 -19.46
CA GLN A 279 2.27 0.70 -19.86
C GLN A 279 1.89 -0.74 -20.22
N ALA A 280 0.86 -1.31 -19.58
CA ALA A 280 0.36 -2.66 -19.86
C ALA A 280 -0.18 -2.86 -21.29
N TYR A 281 -0.48 -1.78 -22.01
CA TYR A 281 -1.04 -1.82 -23.37
C TYR A 281 -0.02 -1.60 -24.47
N LYS A 282 1.23 -1.28 -24.12
CA LYS A 282 2.31 -1.19 -25.11
C LYS A 282 2.54 -2.55 -25.75
N LYS A 283 2.75 -2.56 -27.07
CA LYS A 283 3.12 -3.77 -27.83
C LYS A 283 4.35 -4.40 -27.18
N PHE A 284 4.28 -5.72 -26.98
CA PHE A 284 5.36 -6.47 -26.34
C PHE A 284 6.12 -7.26 -27.40
N HIS A 285 7.43 -7.25 -27.29
CA HIS A 285 8.34 -8.00 -28.16
C HIS A 285 9.00 -9.17 -27.40
N ASN A 286 9.10 -9.05 -26.07
CA ASN A 286 9.69 -10.06 -25.19
C ASN A 286 8.82 -10.27 -23.92
N ILE A 287 8.82 -11.50 -23.39
CA ILE A 287 8.16 -11.85 -22.12
C ILE A 287 8.60 -10.97 -20.94
N ASN A 288 9.88 -10.60 -20.86
CA ASN A 288 10.38 -9.73 -19.80
C ASN A 288 9.75 -8.33 -19.88
N PHE A 289 9.63 -7.79 -21.09
CA PHE A 289 9.00 -6.49 -21.32
C PHE A 289 7.51 -6.52 -20.96
N TYR A 290 6.81 -7.60 -21.32
CA TYR A 290 5.42 -7.82 -20.92
C TYR A 290 5.26 -7.84 -19.39
N LEU A 291 6.10 -8.59 -18.68
CA LEU A 291 6.05 -8.70 -17.22
C LEU A 291 6.34 -7.37 -16.52
N ILE A 292 7.34 -6.61 -17.01
CA ILE A 292 7.68 -5.29 -16.46
C ILE A 292 6.54 -4.30 -16.66
N ASN A 293 5.98 -4.22 -17.87
CA ASN A 293 4.87 -3.31 -18.17
C ASN A 293 3.62 -3.62 -17.35
N ASN A 294 3.30 -4.90 -17.19
CA ASN A 294 2.22 -5.33 -16.32
C ASN A 294 2.52 -5.03 -14.85
N SER A 295 3.78 -5.14 -14.41
CA SER A 295 4.19 -4.77 -13.04
C SER A 295 4.01 -3.27 -12.79
N LEU A 296 4.41 -2.41 -13.75
CA LEU A 296 4.20 -0.96 -13.68
C LEU A 296 2.70 -0.62 -13.56
N SER A 297 1.87 -1.27 -14.37
CA SER A 297 0.42 -1.12 -14.30
C SER A 297 -0.16 -1.65 -12.98
N GLY A 298 0.39 -2.74 -12.44
CA GLY A 298 0.03 -3.27 -11.12
C GLY A 298 0.35 -2.31 -9.99
N ILE A 299 1.52 -1.66 -10.03
CA ILE A 299 1.89 -0.62 -9.08
C ILE A 299 0.94 0.58 -9.16
N ALA A 300 0.46 0.93 -10.35
CA ALA A 300 -0.53 1.99 -10.53
C ALA A 300 -1.84 1.67 -9.78
N ILE A 301 -2.42 0.48 -10.01
CA ILE A 301 -3.65 0.04 -9.33
C ILE A 301 -3.42 -0.11 -7.82
N TYR A 302 -2.26 -0.65 -7.44
CA TYR A 302 -1.86 -0.75 -6.04
C TYR A 302 -1.83 0.62 -5.35
N TYR A 303 -1.30 1.65 -6.02
CA TYR A 303 -1.32 3.01 -5.47
C TYR A 303 -2.71 3.64 -5.48
N ILE A 304 -3.58 3.35 -6.44
CA ILE A 304 -4.99 3.78 -6.37
C ILE A 304 -5.62 3.26 -5.07
N PHE A 305 -5.45 1.97 -4.79
CA PHE A 305 -6.00 1.33 -3.61
C PHE A 305 -5.34 1.84 -2.32
N THR A 306 -4.01 1.81 -2.23
CA THR A 306 -3.31 2.17 -0.99
C THR A 306 -3.33 3.66 -0.67
N THR A 307 -3.54 4.53 -1.67
CA THR A 307 -3.78 5.97 -1.44
C THR A 307 -5.06 6.16 -0.63
N LEU A 308 -6.09 5.34 -0.84
CA LEU A 308 -7.32 5.43 -0.04
C LEU A 308 -7.10 5.03 1.44
N ILE A 309 -6.29 3.99 1.69
CA ILE A 309 -6.24 3.33 3.01
C ILE A 309 -5.09 3.82 3.89
N ILE A 310 -3.92 4.05 3.30
CA ILE A 310 -2.64 4.24 4.02
C ILE A 310 -1.71 5.28 3.35
N ASN A 311 -2.28 6.32 2.72
CA ASN A 311 -1.55 7.40 2.07
C ASN A 311 -0.65 6.99 0.88
N GLY A 312 -0.84 5.78 0.35
CA GLY A 312 -0.28 5.33 -0.93
C GLY A 312 1.21 5.60 -1.11
N ILE A 313 1.56 6.32 -2.18
CA ILE A 313 2.95 6.64 -2.54
C ILE A 313 3.67 7.52 -1.50
N TYR A 314 2.93 8.25 -0.67
CA TYR A 314 3.48 9.09 0.40
C TYR A 314 3.67 8.31 1.71
N ASN A 315 3.22 7.06 1.80
CA ASN A 315 3.40 6.25 2.99
C ASN A 315 4.88 6.21 3.41
N GLN A 316 5.16 6.41 4.70
CA GLN A 316 6.54 6.50 5.20
C GLN A 316 7.31 5.18 5.01
N SER A 317 6.65 4.04 5.13
CA SER A 317 7.27 2.72 4.96
C SER A 317 7.25 2.21 3.51
N ASP A 318 6.74 2.99 2.55
CA ASP A 318 6.69 2.55 1.15
C ASP A 318 8.10 2.43 0.53
N ILE A 319 8.45 1.21 0.15
CA ILE A 319 9.64 0.87 -0.63
C ILE A 319 9.30 0.57 -2.10
N ILE A 320 8.02 0.42 -2.44
CA ILE A 320 7.57 0.09 -3.79
C ILE A 320 7.92 1.22 -4.74
N THR A 321 7.96 2.47 -4.27
CA THR A 321 8.38 3.63 -5.08
C THR A 321 9.83 3.50 -5.57
N ILE A 322 10.73 2.93 -4.77
CA ILE A 322 12.12 2.67 -5.20
C ILE A 322 12.13 1.58 -6.29
N ILE A 323 11.33 0.53 -6.11
CA ILE A 323 11.22 -0.57 -7.08
C ILE A 323 10.59 -0.09 -8.39
N LEU A 324 9.61 0.82 -8.31
CA LEU A 324 9.04 1.50 -9.47
C LEU A 324 10.12 2.18 -10.32
N GLY A 325 11.04 2.93 -9.69
CA GLY A 325 12.20 3.51 -10.37
C GLY A 325 13.06 2.46 -11.09
N GLY A 326 13.33 1.34 -10.42
CA GLY A 326 14.06 0.21 -11.01
C GLY A 326 13.34 -0.44 -12.20
N LEU A 327 12.02 -0.61 -12.12
CA LEU A 327 11.20 -1.16 -13.20
C LEU A 327 11.15 -0.23 -14.42
N ILE A 328 11.09 1.09 -14.21
CA ILE A 328 11.18 2.08 -15.29
C ILE A 328 12.53 1.97 -16.03
N PHE A 329 13.63 1.78 -15.29
CA PHE A 329 14.93 1.53 -15.93
C PHE A 329 14.90 0.22 -16.74
N PHE A 330 14.38 -0.86 -16.17
CA PHE A 330 14.32 -2.14 -16.88
C PHE A 330 13.47 -2.06 -18.15
N GLN A 331 12.33 -1.37 -18.10
CA GLN A 331 11.50 -1.14 -19.28
C GLN A 331 12.32 -0.51 -20.41
N LYS A 332 13.09 0.54 -20.11
CA LYS A 332 13.98 1.21 -21.09
C LYS A 332 15.08 0.26 -21.59
N HIS A 333 15.74 -0.46 -20.68
CA HIS A 333 16.85 -1.37 -21.02
C HIS A 333 16.42 -2.53 -21.93
N PHE A 334 15.25 -3.12 -21.70
CA PHE A 334 14.74 -4.18 -22.57
C PHE A 334 14.17 -3.65 -23.88
N SER A 335 13.68 -2.41 -23.91
CA SER A 335 13.25 -1.75 -25.15
C SER A 335 14.42 -1.39 -26.08
N SER A 336 15.61 -1.08 -25.54
CA SER A 336 16.76 -0.62 -26.33
C SER A 336 17.64 -1.73 -26.89
N LYS A 337 17.47 -2.99 -26.44
CA LYS A 337 18.22 -4.16 -26.93
C LYS A 337 17.62 -4.76 -28.22
N GLU A 338 16.65 -4.09 -28.81
CA GLU A 338 15.96 -4.47 -30.05
C GLU A 338 16.37 -3.57 -31.25
N ILE A 339 17.36 -2.70 -31.05
CA ILE A 339 18.15 -2.02 -32.10
C ILE A 339 19.57 -2.55 -31.98
#